data_AF-J1SD19-F1
#
_entry.id   AF-J1SD19-F1
#
_cell.length_a   1.000
_cell.length_b   1.000
_cell.length_c   1.000
_cell.angle_alpha   90.00
_cell.angle_beta   90.00
_cell.angle_gamma   90.00
#
_symmetry.space_group_name_H-M   'P 1'
#
loop_
_entity.id
_entity.type
_entity.pdbx_description
1 polymer ?
#
loop_
_entity_poly.entity_id
_entity_poly.type
_entity_poly.pdbx_seq_one_letter_code
_entity_poly.pdbx_strand_id
1 'polypeptide(L)'
;MVLLEGILANVFVNIAILSSILVKDASAKLWIILSAISMFVFLSNEHIAANFASFSIVKFSIVSNEVQHFEIANILRHWGVTFVANLIGGGFLIGLPYAFLNKNEETYVD
;
A
#
# COMPACT_ATOMS: atom_id res chain seq x y z
N MET A 1 0.08 3.71 -14.96
CA MET A 1 -1.37 3.98 -14.77
C MET A 1 -1.65 3.94 -13.27
N VAL A 2 -1.77 5.11 -12.62
CA VAL A 2 -1.83 5.25 -11.15
C VAL A 2 -2.86 4.32 -10.48
N LEU A 3 -4.01 4.11 -11.15
CA LEU A 3 -5.05 3.21 -10.64
C LEU A 3 -4.60 1.75 -10.56
N LEU A 4 -4.02 1.20 -11.63
CA LEU A 4 -3.58 -0.20 -11.65
C LEU A 4 -2.36 -0.40 -10.74
N GLU A 5 -1.39 0.50 -10.83
CA GLU A 5 -0.20 0.52 -9.99
C GLU A 5 -0.56 0.56 -8.49
N GLY A 6 -1.55 1.37 -8.12
CA GLY A 6 -2.00 1.44 -6.73
C GLY A 6 -2.85 0.26 -6.26
N ILE A 7 -3.60 -0.39 -7.16
CA ILE A 7 -4.29 -1.63 -6.83
C ILE A 7 -3.25 -2.72 -6.52
N LEU A 8 -2.29 -2.91 -7.43
CA LEU A 8 -1.24 -3.90 -7.28
C LEU A 8 -0.38 -3.62 -6.03
N ALA A 9 0.00 -2.36 -5.79
CA ALA A 9 0.72 -1.96 -4.58
C ALA A 9 0.05 -2.52 -3.32
N ASN A 10 -1.25 -2.25 -3.17
CA ASN A 10 -1.93 -2.56 -1.92
C ASN A 10 -2.39 -4.02 -1.82
N VAL A 11 -2.48 -4.75 -2.94
CA VAL A 11 -2.57 -6.22 -2.94
C VAL A 11 -1.34 -6.83 -2.28
N PHE A 12 -0.12 -6.45 -2.73
CA PHE A 12 1.12 -6.99 -2.16
C PHE A 12 1.31 -6.59 -0.70
N VAL A 13 1.07 -5.33 -0.36
CA VAL A 13 1.17 -4.85 1.02
C VAL A 13 0.23 -5.62 1.94
N ASN A 14 -1.04 -5.84 1.56
CA ASN A 14 -1.98 -6.56 2.42
C ASN A 14 -1.68 -8.07 2.50
N ILE A 15 -1.18 -8.70 1.43
CA ILE A 15 -0.68 -10.08 1.49
C ILE A 15 0.50 -10.18 2.48
N ALA A 16 1.41 -9.20 2.46
CA ALA A 16 2.55 -9.17 3.38
C ALA A 16 2.10 -8.99 4.83
N ILE A 17 1.13 -8.11 5.09
CA ILE A 17 0.53 -7.92 6.41
C ILE A 17 -0.10 -9.24 6.90
N LEU A 18 -0.98 -9.85 6.10
CA LEU A 18 -1.63 -11.12 6.46
C LEU A 18 -0.59 -12.23 6.73
N SER A 19 0.39 -12.36 5.83
CA SER A 19 1.46 -13.35 5.98
C SER A 19 2.29 -13.10 7.25
N SER A 20 2.56 -11.83 7.60
CA SER A 20 3.29 -11.47 8.82
C SER A 20 2.51 -11.76 10.12
N ILE A 21 1.18 -11.82 10.05
CA ILE A 21 0.32 -12.20 11.18
C ILE A 21 0.36 -13.72 11.38
N LEU A 22 0.36 -14.49 10.28
CA LEU A 22 0.36 -15.96 10.32
C LEU A 22 1.71 -16.57 10.70
N VAL A 23 2.81 -15.87 10.44
CA VAL A 23 4.16 -16.32 10.78
C VAL A 23 4.49 -15.97 12.23
N LYS A 24 5.14 -16.88 12.98
CA LYS A 24 5.56 -16.61 14.38
C LYS A 24 6.95 -15.99 14.47
N ASP A 25 7.87 -16.41 13.61
CA ASP A 25 9.26 -15.96 13.62
C ASP A 25 9.41 -14.49 13.22
N ALA A 26 10.12 -13.71 14.03
CA ALA A 26 10.27 -12.27 13.81
C ALA A 26 11.15 -11.95 12.60
N SER A 27 12.17 -12.76 12.32
CA SER A 27 13.06 -12.57 11.18
C SER A 27 12.30 -12.80 9.87
N ALA A 28 11.48 -13.84 9.81
CA ALA A 28 10.64 -14.14 8.67
C ALA A 28 9.59 -13.04 8.41
N LYS A 29 8.98 -12.46 9.47
CA LYS A 29 8.09 -11.28 9.31
C LYS A 29 8.82 -10.11 8.65
N LEU A 30 10.03 -9.81 9.12
CA LEU A 30 10.86 -8.74 8.58
C LEU A 30 11.15 -8.98 7.10
N TRP A 31 11.54 -10.19 6.71
CA TRP A 31 11.81 -10.53 5.30
C TRP A 31 10.56 -10.48 4.41
N ILE A 32 9.40 -10.86 4.92
CA ILE A 32 8.13 -10.73 4.20
C ILE A 32 7.81 -9.25 3.95
N ILE A 33 7.91 -8.40 4.97
CA ILE A 33 7.63 -6.97 4.84
C ILE A 33 8.65 -6.31 3.90
N LEU A 34 9.95 -6.61 4.06
CA LEU A 34 11.00 -6.07 3.19
C LEU A 34 10.81 -6.49 1.73
N SER A 35 10.44 -7.74 1.46
CA SER A 35 10.21 -8.20 0.09
C SER A 35 9.01 -7.50 -0.55
N ALA A 36 7.93 -7.30 0.19
CA ALA A 36 6.75 -6.57 -0.27
C ALA A 36 7.04 -5.09 -0.56
N ILE A 37 7.80 -4.41 0.33
CA ILE A 37 8.22 -3.02 0.10
C ILE A 37 9.11 -2.94 -1.14
N SER A 38 10.12 -3.83 -1.22
CA SER A 38 11.03 -3.87 -2.36
C SER A 38 10.27 -4.04 -3.68
N MET A 39 9.27 -4.93 -3.70
CA MET A 39 8.47 -5.20 -4.90
C MET A 39 7.74 -3.96 -5.42
N PHE A 40 7.03 -3.22 -4.58
CA PHE A 40 6.28 -2.05 -5.07
C PHE A 40 7.22 -0.89 -5.44
N VAL A 41 8.39 -0.78 -4.78
CA VAL A 41 9.44 0.19 -5.15
C VAL A 41 10.06 -0.16 -6.52
N PHE A 42 10.44 -1.42 -6.74
CA PHE A 42 11.02 -1.86 -8.02
C PHE A 42 10.05 -1.78 -9.18
N LEU A 43 8.77 -2.07 -8.95
CA LEU A 43 7.72 -1.98 -9.96
C LEU A 43 7.20 -0.54 -10.17
N SER A 44 7.70 0.44 -9.41
CA SER A 44 7.20 1.83 -9.42
C SER A 44 5.68 1.92 -9.19
N ASN A 45 5.18 1.09 -8.28
CA ASN A 45 3.77 1.03 -7.93
C ASN A 45 3.41 2.15 -6.94
N GLU A 46 2.14 2.57 -6.96
CA GLU A 46 1.69 3.78 -6.28
C GLU A 46 1.09 3.47 -4.90
N HIS A 47 1.74 3.89 -3.83
CA HIS A 47 1.26 3.68 -2.45
C HIS A 47 1.06 5.00 -1.73
N ILE A 48 -0.16 5.27 -1.26
CA ILE A 48 -0.54 6.60 -0.76
C ILE A 48 0.32 7.08 0.40
N ALA A 49 0.69 6.18 1.33
CA ALA A 49 1.52 6.55 2.48
C ALA A 49 2.96 6.88 2.05
N ALA A 50 3.50 6.15 1.06
CA ALA A 50 4.83 6.42 0.53
C ALA A 50 4.82 7.74 -0.28
N ASN A 51 3.79 7.96 -1.09
CA ASN A 51 3.60 9.18 -1.86
C ASN A 51 3.45 10.41 -0.96
N PHE A 52 2.74 10.26 0.17
CA PHE A 52 2.63 11.32 1.16
C PHE A 52 4.01 11.74 1.69
N ALA A 53 4.84 10.77 2.08
CA ALA A 53 6.19 11.06 2.57
C ALA A 53 7.08 11.67 1.47
N SER A 54 7.13 11.06 0.28
CA SER A 54 7.96 11.53 -0.84
C SER A 54 7.56 12.92 -1.32
N PHE A 55 6.26 13.20 -1.45
CA PHE A 55 5.79 14.51 -1.88
C PHE A 55 6.02 15.55 -0.78
N SER A 56 5.91 15.17 0.50
CA SER A 56 6.25 16.07 1.61
C SER A 56 7.73 16.45 1.59
N ILE A 57 8.62 15.48 1.36
CA ILE A 57 10.06 15.74 1.23
C ILE A 57 10.32 16.75 0.11
N VAL A 58 9.74 16.53 -1.08
CA VAL A 58 9.88 17.46 -2.21
C VAL A 58 9.32 18.84 -1.85
N LYS A 59 8.12 18.91 -1.26
CA LYS A 59 7.45 20.17 -0.93
C LYS A 59 8.23 21.05 0.03
N PHE A 60 8.89 20.45 1.02
CA PHE A 60 9.68 21.17 2.04
C PHE A 60 11.17 21.27 1.67
N SER A 61 11.59 20.78 0.50
CA SER A 61 12.95 20.90 0.02
C SER A 61 13.21 22.20 -0.75
N ILE A 62 14.49 22.55 -0.88
CA ILE A 62 14.96 23.68 -1.70
C ILE A 62 14.60 23.54 -3.18
N VAL A 63 14.38 22.31 -3.67
CA VAL A 63 14.04 22.02 -5.08
C VAL A 63 12.53 22.04 -5.35
N SER A 64 11.70 22.38 -4.36
CA SER A 64 10.23 22.39 -4.50
C SER A 64 9.73 23.26 -5.67
N ASN A 65 10.42 24.36 -5.98
CA ASN A 65 10.08 25.27 -7.07
C ASN A 65 10.64 24.82 -8.44
N GLU A 66 11.51 23.81 -8.46
CA GLU A 66 12.12 23.27 -9.69
C GLU A 66 11.29 22.13 -10.28
N VAL A 67 10.42 21.50 -9.47
CA VAL A 67 9.56 20.41 -9.92
C VAL A 67 8.35 20.97 -10.66
N GLN A 68 8.35 20.80 -11.98
CA GLN A 68 7.24 21.21 -12.83
C GLN A 68 5.94 20.51 -12.42
N HIS A 69 4.82 21.24 -12.46
CA HIS A 69 3.47 20.74 -12.16
C HIS A 69 3.26 20.25 -10.72
N PHE A 70 4.14 20.61 -9.78
CA PHE A 70 4.05 20.27 -8.36
C PHE A 70 3.08 21.19 -7.58
N GLU A 71 1.90 21.38 -8.15
CA GLU A 71 0.82 22.16 -7.55
C GLU A 71 -0.01 21.29 -6.60
N ILE A 72 -0.58 21.92 -5.56
CA ILE A 72 -1.43 21.24 -4.58
C ILE A 72 -2.60 20.52 -5.27
N ALA A 73 -3.18 21.13 -6.31
CA ALA A 73 -4.27 20.52 -7.07
C ALA A 73 -3.86 19.19 -7.73
N ASN A 74 -2.68 19.14 -8.35
CA ASN A 74 -2.16 17.93 -8.99
C ASN A 74 -1.79 16.86 -7.96
N ILE A 75 -1.21 17.26 -6.83
CA ILE A 75 -0.91 16.37 -5.71
C ILE A 75 -2.20 15.72 -5.18
N LEU A 76 -3.24 16.52 -4.94
CA LEU A 76 -4.54 16.00 -4.47
C LEU A 76 -5.20 15.09 -5.49
N ARG A 77 -5.14 15.42 -6.79
CA ARG A 77 -5.62 14.52 -7.86
C ARG A 77 -4.88 13.20 -7.83
N HIS A 78 -3.55 13.23 -7.70
CA HIS A 78 -2.72 12.03 -7.66
C HIS A 78 -3.05 11.18 -6.43
N TRP A 79 -3.03 11.78 -5.24
CA TRP A 79 -3.39 11.10 -3.99
C TRP A 79 -4.82 10.56 -3.99
N GLY A 80 -5.77 11.28 -4.58
CA GLY A 80 -7.15 10.83 -4.71
C GLY A 80 -7.26 9.55 -5.54
N VAL A 81 -6.58 9.48 -6.70
CA VAL A 81 -6.55 8.27 -7.52
C VAL A 81 -5.81 7.13 -6.80
N THR A 82 -4.65 7.40 -6.19
CA THR A 82 -3.91 6.40 -5.42
C THR A 82 -4.71 5.88 -4.22
N PHE A 83 -5.48 6.73 -3.55
CA PHE A 83 -6.35 6.34 -2.44
C PHE A 83 -7.39 5.32 -2.89
N VAL A 84 -8.12 5.62 -3.96
CA VAL A 84 -9.13 4.72 -4.52
C VAL A 84 -8.49 3.41 -4.96
N ALA A 85 -7.34 3.48 -5.63
CA ALA A 85 -6.58 2.32 -6.06
C ALA A 85 -6.18 1.41 -4.88
N ASN A 86 -5.58 2.00 -3.83
CA ASN A 86 -5.16 1.28 -2.65
C ASN A 86 -6.37 0.72 -1.89
N LEU A 87 -7.49 1.44 -1.79
CA LEU A 87 -8.72 0.96 -1.18
C LEU A 87 -9.26 -0.28 -1.90
N ILE A 88 -9.23 -0.28 -3.24
CA ILE A 88 -9.64 -1.44 -4.04
C ILE A 88 -8.68 -2.62 -3.80
N GLY A 89 -7.37 -2.39 -3.93
CA GLY A 89 -6.37 -3.46 -3.81
C GLY A 89 -6.33 -4.10 -2.42
N GLY A 90 -6.33 -3.29 -1.37
CA GLY A 90 -6.26 -3.77 0.01
C GLY A 90 -7.62 -4.14 0.58
N GLY A 91 -8.60 -3.26 0.45
CA GLY A 91 -9.92 -3.44 1.03
C GLY A 91 -10.77 -4.45 0.27
N PHE A 92 -10.97 -4.24 -1.03
CA PHE A 92 -11.88 -5.09 -1.82
C PHE A 92 -11.24 -6.41 -2.26
N LEU A 93 -10.01 -6.41 -2.75
CA LEU A 93 -9.40 -7.62 -3.31
C LEU A 93 -8.78 -8.54 -2.26
N ILE A 94 -8.30 -8.01 -1.14
CA ILE A 94 -7.72 -8.80 -0.06
C ILE A 94 -8.63 -8.82 1.16
N GLY A 95 -9.04 -7.66 1.68
CA GLY A 95 -9.84 -7.56 2.90
C GLY A 95 -11.19 -8.28 2.83
N LEU A 96 -11.99 -8.04 1.78
CA LEU A 96 -13.32 -8.65 1.66
C LEU A 96 -13.28 -10.19 1.51
N PRO A 97 -12.45 -10.80 0.64
CA PRO A 97 -12.34 -12.25 0.57
C PRO A 97 -11.89 -12.87 1.88
N TYR A 98 -10.88 -12.30 2.54
CA TYR A 98 -10.42 -12.83 3.83
C TYR A 98 -11.46 -12.67 4.94
N ALA A 99 -12.18 -11.55 4.99
CA ALA A 99 -13.28 -11.37 5.94
C ALA A 99 -14.43 -12.36 5.69
N PHE A 100 -14.74 -12.68 4.44
CA PHE A 100 -15.73 -13.68 4.09
C PHE A 100 -15.28 -15.10 4.47
N LEU A 101 -14.03 -15.46 4.17
CA LEU A 101 -13.47 -16.77 4.50
C LEU A 101 -13.36 -16.99 6.01
N ASN A 102 -13.07 -15.93 6.78
CA ASN A 102 -12.91 -16.00 8.23
C ASN A 102 -14.23 -15.95 9.02
N LYS A 103 -15.39 -15.91 8.36
CA LYS A 103 -16.70 -15.67 8.99
C LYS A 103 -17.21 -16.84 9.84
N ASN A 104 -16.70 -18.05 9.66
CA ASN A 104 -17.20 -19.27 10.31
C ASN A 104 -16.28 -19.82 11.42
N GLU A 105 -15.21 -19.11 11.79
CA GLU A 105 -14.26 -19.54 12.83
C GLU A 105 -14.66 -19.12 14.26
N GLU A 106 -15.97 -18.96 14.54
CA GLU A 106 -16.45 -18.55 15.88
C GLU A 106 -16.64 -19.73 16.87
N THR A 107 -16.53 -20.98 16.43
CA THR A 107 -16.55 -22.15 17.34
C THR A 107 -15.17 -22.74 17.49
N TYR A 108 -14.41 -22.18 18.43
CA TYR A 108 -13.36 -22.92 19.13
C TYR A 108 -14.05 -24.05 19.92
N VAL A 109 -13.86 -25.30 19.52
CA VAL A 109 -14.28 -26.49 20.28
C VAL A 109 -13.01 -27.16 20.78
N ASP A 110 -12.70 -26.90 22.05
CA ASP A 110 -11.64 -27.41 22.95
C ASP A 110 -10.16 -27.43 22.49
#